data_AF-A0A2D8SZQ1-F1
#
_entry.id   AF-A0A2D8SZQ1-F1
#
_cell.length_a   1.000
_cell.length_b   1.000
_cell.length_c   1.000
_cell.angle_alpha   90.00
_cell.angle_beta   90.00
_cell.angle_gamma   90.00
#
_symmetry.space_group_name_H-M   'P 1'
#
loop_
_entity.id
_entity.type
_entity.pdbx_description
1 polymer ?
#
loop_
_entity_poly.entity_id
_entity_poly.type
_entity_poly.pdbx_seq_one_letter_code
_entity_poly.pdbx_strand_id
1 'polypeptide(L)'
;MKSHSEILIPHHSEHLWRYTPWKRVHPTEPHDVPESRQMSITGAELIPSELPATEEISRSLLHEMSKGEELVIANECMTIDVKASGHITSSSLKIVAKGHAQLMIRLVGEAGWAGLRIHGEVLTGGCISVGFVNQLTSDSVFLRSEDWVIH
;
A
#
# COMPACT_ATOMS: atom_id res chain seq x y z
N MET A 1 8.16 -17.44 8.78
CA MET A 1 8.48 -16.24 7.98
C MET A 1 9.10 -15.22 8.92
N LYS A 2 10.09 -14.45 8.45
CA LYS A 2 10.79 -13.46 9.29
C LYS A 2 9.90 -12.26 9.60
N SER A 3 10.01 -11.70 10.80
CA SER A 3 9.44 -10.39 11.12
C SER A 3 10.24 -9.30 10.40
N HIS A 4 9.61 -8.16 10.10
CA HIS A 4 10.24 -6.96 9.56
C HIS A 4 11.52 -6.58 10.30
N SER A 5 11.49 -6.66 11.64
CA SER A 5 12.64 -6.36 12.50
C SER A 5 13.88 -7.22 12.19
N GLU A 6 13.69 -8.42 11.64
CA GLU A 6 14.73 -9.39 11.30
C GLU A 6 15.18 -9.32 9.83
N ILE A 7 14.52 -8.50 9.00
CA ILE A 7 14.87 -8.29 7.60
C ILE A 7 16.08 -7.37 7.53
N LEU A 8 17.13 -7.83 6.85
CA LEU A 8 18.31 -7.01 6.60
C LEU A 8 17.94 -5.85 5.67
N ILE A 9 18.39 -4.66 6.01
CA ILE A 9 18.28 -3.50 5.13
C ILE A 9 19.10 -3.83 3.87
N PRO A 10 18.48 -3.89 2.68
CA PRO A 10 19.19 -4.22 1.45
C PRO A 10 20.31 -3.22 1.15
N HIS A 11 21.39 -3.69 0.51
CA HIS A 11 22.44 -2.79 0.08
C HIS A 11 21.89 -1.78 -0.95
N HIS A 12 22.42 -0.55 -0.97
CA HIS A 12 21.96 0.52 -1.87
C HIS A 12 21.96 0.12 -3.37
N SER A 13 22.77 -0.87 -3.74
CA SER A 13 22.89 -1.41 -5.10
C SER A 13 21.82 -2.43 -5.49
N GLU A 14 21.13 -3.04 -4.51
CA GLU A 14 20.26 -4.21 -4.70
C GLU A 14 18.76 -3.88 -4.74
N HIS A 15 18.35 -2.68 -4.33
CA HIS A 15 16.94 -2.29 -4.27
C HIS A 15 16.59 -1.02 -5.07
N LEU A 16 15.29 -0.85 -5.34
CA LEU A 16 14.67 0.30 -6.01
C LEU A 16 14.91 1.66 -5.31
N TRP A 17 15.51 1.65 -4.12
CA TRP A 17 15.84 2.82 -3.30
C TRP A 17 17.12 3.54 -3.72
N ARG A 18 17.46 3.49 -5.02
CA ARG A 18 18.69 4.08 -5.57
C ARG A 18 18.90 5.56 -5.21
N TYR A 19 17.84 6.25 -4.77
CA TYR A 19 17.87 7.69 -4.48
C TYR A 19 17.38 8.07 -3.06
N THR A 20 16.70 7.18 -2.32
CA THR A 20 16.21 7.50 -0.96
C THR A 20 16.50 6.34 0.00
N PRO A 21 17.49 6.47 0.91
CA PRO A 21 17.82 5.44 1.89
C PRO A 21 16.63 5.04 2.76
N TRP A 22 16.56 3.76 3.15
CA TRP A 22 15.48 3.25 4.02
C TRP A 22 15.26 4.10 5.27
N LYS A 23 16.35 4.47 5.95
CA LYS A 23 16.32 5.32 7.14
C LYS A 23 15.60 6.66 6.94
N ARG A 24 15.53 7.18 5.71
CA ARG A 24 14.79 8.42 5.38
C ARG A 24 13.32 8.18 5.06
N VAL A 25 12.98 6.97 4.60
CA VAL A 25 11.60 6.59 4.25
C VAL A 25 10.88 5.99 5.45
N HIS A 26 11.62 5.34 6.36
CA HIS A 26 11.08 4.72 7.55
C HIS A 26 10.38 5.76 8.44
N PRO A 27 9.20 5.44 8.99
CA PRO A 27 8.47 6.36 9.87
C PRO A 27 9.19 6.69 11.20
N THR A 28 10.01 5.75 11.69
CA THR A 28 10.79 5.85 12.94
C THR A 28 12.22 5.31 12.72
N GLU A 29 12.71 4.36 13.54
CA GLU A 29 14.01 3.70 13.33
C GLU A 29 13.92 2.44 12.44
N PRO A 30 14.92 2.14 11.59
CA PRO A 30 14.81 1.15 10.50
C PRO A 30 14.29 -0.26 10.82
N HIS A 31 14.42 -0.71 12.07
CA HIS A 31 14.03 -2.05 12.53
C HIS A 31 12.79 -2.04 13.45
N ASP A 32 12.25 -0.87 13.74
CA ASP A 32 11.04 -0.74 14.57
C ASP A 32 9.79 -0.97 13.72
N VAL A 33 8.72 -1.41 14.38
CA VAL A 33 7.38 -1.50 13.80
C VAL A 33 6.51 -0.51 14.55
N PRO A 34 6.29 0.71 14.01
CA PRO A 34 5.52 1.72 14.70
C PRO A 34 4.03 1.38 14.71
N GLU A 35 3.35 1.80 15.76
CA GLU A 35 1.90 1.83 15.76
C GLU A 35 1.39 2.77 14.67
N SER A 36 0.42 2.29 13.89
CA SER A 36 -0.17 3.04 12.80
C SER A 36 -1.68 3.09 12.94
N ARG A 37 -2.27 4.21 12.50
CA ARG A 37 -3.72 4.30 12.32
C ARG A 37 -4.10 3.78 10.95
N GLN A 38 -5.20 3.04 10.84
CA GLN A 38 -5.73 2.62 9.55
C GLN A 38 -6.25 3.84 8.77
N MET A 39 -5.92 3.93 7.48
CA MET A 39 -6.48 4.94 6.59
C MET A 39 -7.95 4.64 6.32
N SER A 40 -8.76 5.69 6.10
CA SER A 40 -10.17 5.51 5.73
C SER A 40 -10.30 5.46 4.22
N ILE A 41 -10.78 4.34 3.69
CA ILE A 41 -11.06 4.17 2.26
C ILE A 41 -12.55 4.36 2.01
N THR A 42 -12.90 5.20 1.04
CA THR A 42 -14.28 5.54 0.70
C THR A 42 -14.50 5.49 -0.81
N GLY A 43 -15.75 5.35 -1.25
CA GLY A 43 -16.10 5.23 -2.68
C GLY A 43 -16.27 3.78 -3.16
N ALA A 44 -16.09 2.80 -2.27
CA ALA A 44 -16.36 1.40 -2.54
C ALA A 44 -16.77 0.63 -1.27
N GLU A 45 -17.40 -0.52 -1.46
CA GLU A 45 -17.60 -1.51 -0.41
C GLU A 45 -16.34 -2.35 -0.26
N LEU A 46 -15.90 -2.56 0.99
CA LEU A 46 -14.67 -3.26 1.31
C LEU A 46 -14.93 -4.43 2.24
N ILE A 47 -14.13 -5.48 2.06
CA ILE A 47 -14.20 -6.70 2.85
C ILE A 47 -12.88 -6.85 3.62
N PRO A 48 -12.89 -7.14 4.94
CA PRO A 48 -11.66 -7.45 5.66
C PRO A 48 -10.89 -8.58 4.97
N SER A 49 -9.61 -8.38 4.70
CA SER A 49 -8.79 -9.34 3.96
C SER A 49 -7.34 -9.25 4.43
N GLU A 50 -6.70 -10.39 4.65
CA GLU A 50 -5.29 -10.41 5.01
C GLU A 50 -4.43 -10.62 3.77
N LEU A 51 -3.44 -9.75 3.58
CA LEU A 51 -2.44 -9.91 2.53
C LEU A 51 -1.33 -10.85 3.00
N PRO A 52 -0.73 -11.65 2.10
CA PRO A 52 0.39 -12.51 2.48
C PRO A 52 1.57 -11.67 2.96
N ALA A 53 2.26 -12.12 4.02
CA ALA A 53 3.52 -11.50 4.42
C ALA A 53 4.63 -11.79 3.39
N THR A 54 5.71 -11.03 3.48
CA THR A 54 6.80 -11.05 2.51
C THR A 54 8.11 -10.63 3.15
N GLU A 55 9.22 -11.04 2.54
CA GLU A 55 10.57 -10.70 2.99
C GLU A 55 11.12 -9.44 2.30
N GLU A 56 10.31 -8.76 1.48
CA GLU A 56 10.63 -7.42 0.99
C GLU A 56 10.34 -6.40 2.08
N ILE A 57 11.37 -5.67 2.49
CA ILE A 57 11.39 -4.79 3.66
C ILE A 57 10.25 -3.75 3.69
N SER A 58 9.87 -3.16 2.56
CA SER A 58 8.77 -2.17 2.50
C SER A 58 7.43 -2.84 2.79
N ARG A 59 7.14 -3.94 2.10
CA ARG A 59 5.89 -4.69 2.24
C ARG A 59 5.81 -5.42 3.56
N SER A 60 6.93 -5.87 4.12
CA SER A 60 6.99 -6.48 5.44
C SER A 60 6.60 -5.46 6.51
N LEU A 61 7.21 -4.27 6.51
CA LEU A 61 6.80 -3.17 7.39
C LEU A 61 5.31 -2.87 7.25
N LEU A 62 4.83 -2.66 6.02
CA LEU A 62 3.43 -2.32 5.78
C LEU A 62 2.48 -3.44 6.21
N HIS A 63 2.87 -4.70 6.04
CA HIS A 63 2.09 -5.86 6.49
C HIS A 63 1.95 -5.87 8.01
N GLU A 64 3.02 -5.62 8.76
CA GLU A 64 2.97 -5.61 10.22
C GLU A 64 2.26 -4.37 10.78
N MET A 65 2.34 -3.23 10.10
CA MET A 65 1.71 -1.97 10.54
C MET A 65 0.21 -1.88 10.25
N SER A 66 -0.32 -2.63 9.26
CA SER A 66 -1.65 -2.37 8.71
C SER A 66 -2.55 -3.59 8.64
N LYS A 67 -3.85 -3.33 8.71
CA LYS A 67 -4.89 -4.30 8.35
C LYS A 67 -5.20 -4.18 6.86
N GLY A 68 -5.57 -5.29 6.26
CA GLY A 68 -5.97 -5.33 4.86
C GLY A 68 -7.48 -5.26 4.66
N GLU A 69 -7.85 -4.60 3.58
CA GLU A 69 -9.20 -4.52 3.06
C GLU A 69 -9.18 -4.93 1.58
N GLU A 70 -10.22 -5.61 1.13
CA GLU A 70 -10.37 -6.09 -0.24
C GLU A 70 -11.48 -5.34 -0.96
N LEU A 71 -11.14 -4.88 -2.15
CA LEU A 71 -12.03 -4.31 -3.15
C LEU A 71 -12.19 -5.30 -4.30
N VAL A 72 -13.42 -5.69 -4.59
CA VAL A 72 -13.76 -6.44 -5.81
C VAL A 72 -14.36 -5.47 -6.82
N ILE A 73 -13.79 -5.41 -8.02
CA ILE A 73 -14.24 -4.52 -9.10
C ILE A 73 -14.51 -5.34 -10.36
N ALA A 74 -15.66 -5.12 -11.02
CA ALA A 74 -16.05 -5.91 -12.17
C ALA A 74 -16.81 -5.11 -13.24
N ASN A 75 -16.24 -5.02 -14.45
CA ASN A 75 -16.89 -4.37 -15.60
C ASN A 75 -17.35 -2.92 -15.34
N GLU A 76 -16.57 -2.16 -14.56
CA GLU A 76 -16.94 -0.83 -14.13
C GLU A 76 -15.73 0.12 -14.06
N CYS A 77 -16.02 1.42 -13.99
CA CYS A 77 -15.04 2.46 -13.69
C CYS A 77 -15.36 3.06 -12.32
N MET A 78 -14.38 3.02 -11.42
CA MET A 78 -14.54 3.40 -10.02
C MET A 78 -13.46 4.39 -9.60
N THR A 79 -13.79 5.31 -8.70
CA THR A 79 -12.82 6.13 -7.98
C THR A 79 -12.97 5.90 -6.48
N ILE A 80 -11.86 5.63 -5.81
CA ILE A 80 -11.80 5.54 -4.35
C ILE A 80 -10.91 6.63 -3.77
N ASP A 81 -11.30 7.12 -2.59
CA ASP A 81 -10.49 8.04 -1.80
C ASP A 81 -9.91 7.31 -0.60
N VAL A 82 -8.58 7.31 -0.50
CA VAL A 82 -7.81 6.80 0.63
C VAL A 82 -7.39 8.00 1.46
N LYS A 83 -8.00 8.18 2.64
CA LYS A 83 -7.76 9.31 3.53
C LYS A 83 -6.70 8.96 4.58
N ALA A 84 -5.55 9.63 4.48
CA ALA A 84 -4.44 9.52 5.42
C ALA A 84 -4.45 10.71 6.39
N SER A 85 -4.50 10.45 7.70
CA SER A 85 -4.52 11.50 8.73
C SER A 85 -3.69 11.12 9.95
N GLY A 86 -3.26 12.13 10.71
CA GLY A 86 -2.48 11.95 11.94
C GLY A 86 -0.98 11.87 11.73
N HIS A 87 -0.26 11.27 12.68
CA HIS A 87 1.21 11.25 12.62
C HIS A 87 1.75 10.13 11.71
N ILE A 88 1.33 8.89 11.96
CA ILE A 88 1.70 7.70 11.18
C ILE A 88 0.42 6.93 10.86
N THR A 89 0.17 6.66 9.59
CA THR A 89 -1.00 5.91 9.12
C THR A 89 -0.62 4.92 8.04
N SER A 90 -1.23 3.73 8.07
CA SER A 90 -0.95 2.66 7.13
C SER A 90 -2.19 1.83 6.82
N SER A 91 -2.36 1.43 5.56
CA SER A 91 -3.40 0.49 5.13
C SER A 91 -2.87 -0.48 4.07
N SER A 92 -3.49 -1.66 4.03
CA SER A 92 -3.30 -2.63 2.96
C SER A 92 -4.59 -2.75 2.15
N LEU A 93 -4.49 -2.68 0.82
CA LEU A 93 -5.62 -2.77 -0.11
C LEU A 93 -5.39 -3.93 -1.08
N LYS A 94 -6.24 -4.95 -1.00
CA LYS A 94 -6.36 -5.99 -2.01
C LYS A 94 -7.34 -5.54 -3.08
N ILE A 95 -7.01 -5.70 -4.35
CA ILE A 95 -7.86 -5.37 -5.50
C ILE A 95 -8.06 -6.64 -6.31
N VAL A 96 -9.30 -7.12 -6.42
CA VAL A 96 -9.65 -8.27 -7.25
C VAL A 96 -10.45 -7.78 -8.45
N ALA A 97 -9.84 -7.84 -9.63
CA ALA A 97 -10.43 -7.36 -10.87
C ALA A 97 -11.02 -8.50 -11.70
N LYS A 98 -12.27 -8.32 -12.15
CA LYS A 98 -12.99 -9.25 -13.04
C LYS A 98 -13.45 -8.53 -14.30
N GLY A 99 -13.34 -9.17 -15.46
CA GLY A 99 -13.72 -8.55 -16.73
C GLY A 99 -12.93 -7.25 -16.99
N HIS A 100 -13.56 -6.21 -17.53
CA HIS A 100 -12.88 -4.96 -17.90
C HIS A 100 -13.13 -3.86 -16.87
N ALA A 101 -12.15 -3.57 -16.03
CA ALA A 101 -12.26 -2.60 -14.94
C ALA A 101 -11.35 -1.38 -15.10
N GLN A 102 -11.75 -0.24 -14.53
CA GLN A 102 -10.92 0.94 -14.38
C GLN A 102 -11.03 1.43 -12.94
N LEU A 103 -9.90 1.69 -12.29
CA LEU A 103 -9.86 2.14 -10.90
C LEU A 103 -8.96 3.37 -10.77
N MET A 104 -9.49 4.45 -10.22
CA MET A 104 -8.72 5.61 -9.80
C MET A 104 -8.59 5.61 -8.28
N ILE A 105 -7.37 5.58 -7.77
CA ILE A 105 -7.07 5.64 -6.34
C ILE A 105 -6.54 7.04 -6.04
N ARG A 106 -7.25 7.81 -5.21
CA ARG A 106 -6.79 9.11 -4.74
C ARG A 106 -6.37 9.01 -3.29
N LEU A 107 -5.08 9.17 -3.03
CA LEU A 107 -4.55 9.31 -1.68
C LEU A 107 -4.62 10.79 -1.29
N VAL A 108 -5.36 11.11 -0.24
CA VAL A 108 -5.61 12.48 0.21
C VAL A 108 -5.34 12.61 1.70
N GLY A 109 -4.93 13.80 2.15
CA GLY A 109 -4.85 14.13 3.56
C GLY A 109 -3.51 14.74 3.98
N GLU A 110 -3.26 14.72 5.29
CA GLU A 110 -2.21 15.52 5.94
C GLU A 110 -1.34 14.70 6.89
N ALA A 111 -1.32 13.36 6.70
CA ALA A 111 -0.53 12.51 7.56
C ALA A 111 0.97 12.84 7.46
N GLY A 112 1.67 12.92 8.60
CA GLY A 112 3.12 13.14 8.60
C GLY A 112 3.86 12.01 7.84
N TRP A 113 3.40 10.78 8.05
CA TRP A 113 3.85 9.60 7.31
C TRP A 113 2.66 8.73 6.90
N ALA A 114 2.66 8.28 5.64
CA ALA A 114 1.63 7.45 5.06
C ALA A 114 2.24 6.18 4.41
N GLY A 115 1.68 5.02 4.75
CA GLY A 115 2.03 3.73 4.18
C GLY A 115 0.84 3.11 3.44
N LEU A 116 1.01 2.75 2.17
CA LEU A 116 -0.04 2.05 1.42
C LEU A 116 0.54 0.85 0.69
N ARG A 117 0.06 -0.34 1.06
CA ARG A 117 0.34 -1.58 0.35
C ARG A 117 -0.84 -1.89 -0.56
N ILE A 118 -0.58 -2.10 -1.86
CA ILE A 118 -1.58 -2.51 -2.83
C ILE A 118 -1.20 -3.91 -3.34
N HIS A 119 -2.14 -4.84 -3.27
CA HIS A 119 -2.00 -6.15 -3.88
C HIS A 119 -3.14 -6.37 -4.86
N GLY A 120 -2.80 -6.59 -6.13
CA GLY A 120 -3.79 -6.76 -7.18
C GLY A 120 -3.84 -8.18 -7.72
N GLU A 121 -5.03 -8.70 -7.93
CA GLU A 121 -5.31 -9.96 -8.62
C GLU A 121 -6.21 -9.68 -9.82
N VAL A 122 -5.72 -9.96 -11.04
CA VAL A 122 -6.51 -9.87 -12.27
C VAL A 122 -6.93 -11.29 -12.66
N LEU A 123 -8.22 -11.59 -12.56
CA LEU A 123 -8.73 -12.92 -12.89
C LEU A 123 -8.67 -13.19 -14.40
N THR A 124 -8.63 -14.48 -14.76
CA THR A 124 -8.51 -14.92 -16.17
C THR A 124 -9.54 -14.26 -17.08
N GLY A 125 -9.05 -13.73 -18.20
CA GLY A 125 -9.87 -12.99 -19.17
C GLY A 125 -10.22 -11.56 -18.74
N GLY A 126 -9.73 -11.11 -17.59
CA GLY A 126 -9.88 -9.75 -17.10
C GLY A 126 -8.80 -8.79 -17.60
N CYS A 127 -9.10 -7.50 -17.48
CA CYS A 127 -8.21 -6.38 -17.72
C CYS A 127 -8.56 -5.27 -16.74
N ILE A 128 -7.55 -4.67 -16.12
CA ILE A 128 -7.74 -3.49 -15.27
C ILE A 128 -6.80 -2.37 -15.68
N SER A 129 -7.31 -1.14 -15.68
CA SER A 129 -6.51 0.08 -15.72
C SER A 129 -6.55 0.74 -14.36
N VAL A 130 -5.38 1.00 -13.75
CA VAL A 130 -5.30 1.64 -12.44
C VAL A 130 -4.58 2.98 -12.55
N GLY A 131 -5.26 4.04 -12.13
CA GLY A 131 -4.69 5.36 -11.91
C GLY A 131 -4.44 5.60 -10.42
N PHE A 132 -3.35 6.28 -10.10
CA PHE A 132 -3.02 6.66 -8.73
C PHE A 132 -2.70 8.16 -8.67
N VAL A 133 -3.37 8.88 -7.78
CA VAL A 133 -3.11 10.31 -7.54
C VAL A 133 -2.72 10.48 -6.07
N ASN A 134 -1.52 11.03 -5.85
CA ASN A 134 -1.07 11.45 -4.53
C ASN A 134 -1.40 12.93 -4.32
N GLN A 135 -2.24 13.24 -3.34
CA GLN A 135 -2.63 14.58 -2.91
C GLN A 135 -2.41 14.75 -1.40
N LEU A 136 -1.39 14.10 -0.85
CA LEU A 136 -0.89 14.40 0.49
C LEU A 136 -0.29 15.80 0.56
N THR A 137 -0.17 16.34 1.77
CA THR A 137 0.56 17.59 2.00
C THR A 137 2.03 17.44 1.60
N SER A 138 2.69 18.55 1.25
CA SER A 138 4.08 18.56 0.74
C SER A 138 5.10 17.97 1.70
N ASP A 139 4.78 17.99 3.00
CA ASP A 139 5.68 17.58 4.07
C ASP A 139 5.47 16.11 4.46
N SER A 140 4.50 15.43 3.85
CA SER A 140 4.22 14.01 4.07
C SER A 140 5.29 13.13 3.43
N VAL A 141 5.77 12.15 4.20
CA VAL A 141 6.53 11.01 3.65
C VAL A 141 5.54 9.93 3.23
N PHE A 142 5.66 9.45 1.99
CA PHE A 142 4.78 8.41 1.45
C PHE A 142 5.57 7.17 1.04
N LEU A 143 5.28 6.04 1.69
CA LEU A 143 5.76 4.72 1.30
C LEU A 143 4.63 3.96 0.59
N ARG A 144 4.83 3.68 -0.69
CA ARG A 144 3.93 2.85 -1.49
C ARG A 144 4.62 1.57 -1.89
N SER A 145 3.94 0.44 -1.69
CA SER A 145 4.35 -0.82 -2.31
C SER A 145 3.20 -1.43 -3.06
N GLU A 146 3.49 -1.97 -4.25
CA GLU A 146 2.49 -2.61 -5.10
C GLU A 146 3.02 -3.95 -5.62
N ASP A 147 2.14 -4.94 -5.68
CA ASP A 147 2.39 -6.18 -6.38
C ASP A 147 1.11 -6.70 -7.06
N TRP A 148 1.27 -7.27 -8.26
CA TRP A 148 0.17 -7.67 -9.14
C TRP A 148 0.35 -9.11 -9.59
N VAL A 149 -0.72 -9.90 -9.49
CA VAL A 149 -0.82 -11.26 -10.01
C VAL A 149 -1.83 -11.25 -11.17
N ILE A 150 -1.41 -11.75 -12.32
CA ILE A 150 -2.23 -11.85 -13.53
C ILE A 150 -2.44 -13.34 -13.83
N HIS A 151 -3.70 -13.76 -13.94
CA HIS A 151 -4.12 -15.14 -14.15
C HIS A 151 -4.62 -15.42 -15.58
#